data_AF-A0A0M9E0I9-F1
#
_entry.id   AF-A0A0M9E0I9-F1
#
_cell.length_a   1.000
_cell.length_b   1.000
_cell.length_c   1.000
_cell.angle_alpha   90.00
_cell.angle_beta   90.00
_cell.angle_gamma   90.00
#
_symmetry.space_group_name_H-M   'P 1'
#
loop_
_entity.id
_entity.type
_entity.pdbx_description
1 polymer ?
#
loop_
_entity_poly.entity_id
_entity_poly.type
_entity_poly.pdbx_seq_one_letter_code
_entity_poly.pdbx_strand_id
1 'polypeptide(L)' 'MKFESLKEGKAAQIMHVGPFSEEGPTIEKLHYYIEESGGQRIGKHHEIYLSDIRRAAPEKWKTIIRQPIA' A
#
# COMPACT_ATOMS: atom_id res chain seq x y z
N MET A 1 -4.46 20.69 -14.77
CA MET A 1 -3.56 19.79 -14.02
C MET A 1 -2.89 20.61 -12.93
N LYS A 2 -2.93 20.15 -11.67
CA LYS A 2 -2.29 20.86 -10.56
C LYS A 2 -1.14 20.00 -10.07
N PHE A 3 0.01 20.63 -9.82
CA PHE A 3 1.21 19.98 -9.30
C PHE A 3 1.37 20.36 -7.84
N GLU A 4 1.54 19.38 -6.97
CA GLU A 4 1.67 19.56 -5.54
C GLU A 4 2.78 18.66 -4.99
N SER A 5 3.39 19.08 -3.89
CA SER A 5 4.32 18.24 -3.15
C SER A 5 3.57 17.39 -2.13
N LEU A 6 3.76 16.07 -2.16
CA LEU A 6 3.25 15.17 -1.14
C LEU A 6 4.30 14.98 -0.05
N LYS A 7 4.02 15.46 1.16
CA LYS A 7 4.87 15.23 2.34
C LYS A 7 4.19 14.25 3.28
N GLU A 8 4.32 12.97 2.97
CA GLU A 8 3.64 11.87 3.68
C GLU A 8 4.24 11.59 5.07
N GLY A 9 5.55 11.79 5.24
CA GLY A 9 6.24 11.51 6.50
C GLY A 9 6.67 10.05 6.64
N LYS A 10 6.70 9.54 7.87
CA LYS A 10 7.06 8.15 8.16
C LYS A 10 5.91 7.24 7.74
N ALA A 11 6.24 6.16 7.03
CA ALA A 11 5.25 5.20 6.55
C ALA A 11 5.85 3.80 6.57
N ALA A 12 4.99 2.80 6.73
CA ALA A 12 5.30 1.41 6.42
C ALA A 12 4.69 1.05 5.06
N GLN A 13 5.32 0.17 4.30
CA GLN A 13 4.80 -0.26 3.00
C GLN A 13 5.07 -1.73 2.73
N ILE A 14 4.18 -2.36 1.95
CA ILE A 14 4.29 -3.74 1.50
C ILE A 14 3.84 -3.84 0.04
N MET A 15 4.40 -4.79 -0.70
CA MET A 15 3.95 -5.10 -2.07
C MET A 15 2.86 -6.17 -2.01
N HIS A 16 1.71 -5.88 -2.61
CA HIS A 16 0.72 -6.89 -3.01
C HIS A 16 1.02 -7.36 -4.44
N VAL A 17 1.00 -8.67 -4.66
CA VAL A 17 1.09 -9.28 -6.00
C VAL A 17 -0.18 -10.10 -6.21
N GLY A 18 -1.03 -9.67 -7.14
CA GLY A 18 -2.33 -10.29 -7.39
C GLY A 18 -3.46 -9.29 -7.67
N PRO A 19 -4.70 -9.77 -7.79
CA PRO A 19 -5.88 -8.93 -8.01
C PRO A 19 -6.20 -8.05 -6.79
N PHE A 20 -6.67 -6.82 -7.02
CA PHE A 20 -7.02 -5.87 -5.95
C PHE A 20 -8.04 -6.41 -4.94
N SER A 21 -8.97 -7.26 -5.37
CA SER A 21 -9.94 -7.91 -4.48
C SER A 21 -9.31 -8.84 -3.43
N GLU A 22 -8.04 -9.20 -3.59
CA GLU A 22 -7.29 -10.13 -2.72
C GLU A 22 -6.22 -9.41 -1.88
N GLU A 23 -6.22 -8.08 -1.86
CA GLU A 23 -5.20 -7.32 -1.13
C GLU A 23 -5.42 -7.28 0.39
N GLY A 24 -6.62 -7.62 0.86
CA GLY A 24 -7.01 -7.61 2.28
C GLY A 24 -5.99 -8.27 3.23
N PRO A 25 -5.58 -9.53 2.99
CA PRO A 25 -4.53 -10.17 3.79
C PRO A 25 -3.18 -9.44 3.77
N THR A 26 -2.85 -8.75 2.67
CA THR A 26 -1.61 -7.96 2.56
C THR A 26 -1.70 -6.69 3.41
N ILE A 27 -2.86 -6.04 3.43
CA ILE A 27 -3.16 -4.89 4.31
C ILE A 27 -3.07 -5.30 5.78
N GLU A 28 -3.71 -6.41 6.17
CA GLU A 28 -3.69 -6.92 7.53
C GLU A 28 -2.27 -7.22 8.00
N LYS A 29 -1.45 -7.86 7.15
CA LYS A 29 -0.04 -8.12 7.44
C LYS A 29 0.76 -6.85 7.67
N LEU A 30 0.50 -5.79 6.89
CA LEU A 30 1.14 -4.49 7.09
C LEU A 30 0.71 -3.88 8.43
N HIS A 31 -0.58 -3.94 8.77
CA HIS A 31 -1.10 -3.40 10.02
C HIS A 31 -0.51 -4.11 11.24
N TYR A 32 -0.45 -5.45 11.19
CA TYR A 32 0.17 -6.26 12.23
C TYR A 32 1.64 -5.89 12.44
N TYR A 33 2.41 -5.76 11.35
CA TYR A 33 3.81 -5.35 11.41
C TYR A 33 4.00 -3.96 12.05
N ILE A 34 3.12 -3.00 11.74
CA ILE A 34 3.17 -1.66 12.33
C ILE A 34 2.96 -1.74 13.85
N GLU A 35 1.95 -2.50 14.28
CA GLU A 35 1.60 -2.67 15.69
C GLU A 35 2.72 -3.39 16.47
N GLU A 36 3.29 -4.46 15.93
CA GLU A 36 4.44 -5.16 16.52
C GLU A 36 5.70 -4.28 16.60
N SER A 37 5.89 -3.39 15.63
CA SER A 37 7.03 -2.47 15.60
C SER A 37 6.87 -1.28 16.55
N GLY A 38 5.78 -1.23 17.33
CA GLY A 38 5.46 -0.14 18.25
C GLY A 38 5.01 1.15 17.56
N GLY A 39 4.66 1.09 16.27
CA GLY A 39 4.14 2.22 15.51
C GLY A 39 2.62 2.33 15.59
N GLN A 40 2.09 3.52 15.33
CA GLN A 40 0.65 3.73 15.24
C GLN A 40 0.25 4.11 13.82
N ARG A 41 -0.75 3.42 13.26
CA ARG A 41 -1.34 3.78 11.95
C ARG A 41 -2.02 5.14 12.05
N ILE A 42 -1.72 6.05 11.12
CA ILE A 42 -2.37 7.36 11.01
C ILE A 42 -2.93 7.54 9.58
N GLY A 43 -4.12 8.14 9.47
CA GLY A 43 -4.76 8.35 8.17
C GLY A 43 -5.12 7.07 7.42
N LYS A 44 -5.39 7.21 6.12
CA LYS A 44 -5.67 6.08 5.21
C LYS A 44 -4.36 5.61 4.57
N HIS A 45 -4.30 4.33 4.20
CA HIS A 45 -3.24 3.86 3.32
C HIS A 45 -3.43 4.42 1.90
N HIS A 46 -2.32 4.48 1.16
CA HIS A 46 -2.26 4.79 -0.25
C HIS A 46 -1.92 3.53 -1.04
N GLU A 47 -2.64 3.30 -2.12
CA GLU A 47 -2.32 2.27 -3.12
C GLU A 47 -1.57 2.91 -4.28
N ILE A 48 -0.41 2.35 -4.62
CA ILE A 48 0.41 2.79 -5.75
C ILE A 48 0.47 1.65 -6.76
N TYR A 49 -0.28 1.78 -7.84
CA TYR A 49 -0.37 0.77 -8.90
C TYR A 49 0.85 0.85 -9.81
N LEU A 50 1.64 -0.23 -9.86
CA LEU A 50 2.84 -0.31 -10.69
C LEU A 50 2.62 -1.08 -12.00
N SER A 51 1.57 -1.91 -12.06
CA SER A 51 1.23 -2.69 -13.26
C SER A 51 0.16 -1.99 -14.10
N ASP A 52 0.31 -2.03 -15.43
CA ASP A 52 -0.78 -1.67 -16.34
C ASP A 52 -1.80 -2.82 -16.37
N ILE A 53 -2.91 -2.62 -15.67
CA ILE A 53 -4.00 -3.61 -15.51
C ILE A 53 -4.64 -4.04 -16.83
N ARG A 54 -4.45 -3.29 -17.92
CA ARG A 54 -4.99 -3.62 -19.24
C ARG A 54 -4.11 -4.60 -20.01
N ARG A 55 -2.87 -4.81 -19.55
CA ARG A 55 -1.83 -5.56 -20.28
C ARG A 55 -1.31 -6.77 -19.50
N ALA A 56 -1.26 -6.66 -18.18
CA ALA A 56 -0.79 -7.74 -17.32
C ALA A 56 -1.97 -8.61 -16.87
N ALA A 57 -1.72 -9.91 -16.74
CA ALA A 57 -2.68 -10.81 -16.12
C ALA A 57 -2.84 -10.49 -14.61
N PRO A 58 -4.06 -10.57 -14.02
CA PRO A 58 -4.34 -10.12 -12.66
C PRO A 58 -3.41 -10.70 -11.58
N GLU A 59 -3.00 -11.96 -11.72
CA GLU A 59 -2.10 -12.65 -10.79
C GLU A 59 -0.67 -12.08 -10.78
N LYS A 60 -0.34 -11.18 -11.72
CA LYS A 60 0.96 -10.49 -11.82
C LYS A 60 0.86 -9.00 -11.55
N TRP A 61 -0.32 -8.48 -11.19
CA TRP A 61 -0.46 -7.07 -10.84
C TRP A 61 0.33 -6.77 -9.57
N LYS A 62 0.98 -5.61 -9.55
CA LYS A 62 1.82 -5.16 -8.44
C LYS A 62 1.26 -3.84 -7.93
N THR A 63 0.86 -3.84 -6.66
CA THR A 63 0.39 -2.66 -5.94
C THR A 63 1.22 -2.50 -4.69
N ILE A 64 1.82 -1.33 -4.49
CA ILE A 64 2.39 -0.99 -3.18
C ILE A 64 1.24 -0.47 -2.32
N ILE A 65 1.02 -1.10 -1.18
CA ILE A 65 0.17 -0.56 -0.12
C ILE A 65 1.09 0.16 0.86
N ARG A 66 0.85 1.46 1.07
CA ARG A 66 1.62 2.30 1.99
C ARG A 66 0.73 2.89 3.06
N GLN A 67 1.05 2.65 4.32
CA GLN A 67 0.33 3.19 5.48
C GLN A 67 1.20 4.22 6.21
N PRO A 68 0.76 5.49 6.30
CA PRO A 68 1.41 6.47 7.16
C PRO A 68 1.37 6.05 8.63
N ILE A 69 2.45 6.32 9.36
CA ILE A 69 2.61 5.94 10.78
C ILE A 69 3.16 7.09 11.63
N ALA A 70 2.84 7.07 12.93
CA ALA A 70 3.49 7.82 13.98
C ALA A 70 4.43 6.92 14.79
#